data_AF-A0AAE0GS82-F1
#
_entry.id   AF-A0AAE0GS82-F1
#
_cell.length_a   1.000
_cell.length_b   1.000
_cell.length_c   1.000
_cell.angle_alpha   90.00
_cell.angle_beta   90.00
_cell.angle_gamma   90.00
#
_symmetry.space_group_name_H-M   'P 1'
#
loop_
_entity.id
_entity.type
_entity.pdbx_description
1 polymer ?
#
loop_
_entity_poly.entity_id
_entity_poly.type
_entity_poly.pdbx_seq_one_letter_code
_entity_poly.pdbx_strand_id
1 'polypeptide(L)'
;EYGFRGAGLQELAGGKRDAIFRAGVDGALKIAQEDEADPLEKYSPSRFVCSLAGDIGVPRARAITLVTAAVAARGRSKLLQALEMLREGKVKLATKEMQSLLRLFAQFPPITDSPEMEMVACDLKRFLTSSERSQLISIISDSEQWSDSAVSGMQQALGIK
;
A
#
# COMPACT_ATOMS: atom_id res chain seq x y z
N GLU A 1 37.80 -12.91 6.19
CA GLU A 1 37.04 -11.80 5.59
C GLU A 1 36.97 -12.02 4.08
N TYR A 2 35.79 -12.26 3.52
CA TYR A 2 35.60 -12.40 2.07
C TYR A 2 34.58 -11.34 1.64
N GLY A 3 35.08 -10.27 1.03
CA GLY A 3 34.28 -9.18 0.49
C GLY A 3 33.72 -9.55 -0.87
N PHE A 4 32.45 -9.95 -0.91
CA PHE A 4 31.63 -9.96 -2.12
C PHE A 4 31.21 -8.52 -2.42
N ARG A 5 32.07 -7.73 -3.08
CA ARG A 5 31.63 -6.46 -3.70
C ARG A 5 30.89 -6.81 -4.98
N GLY A 6 29.56 -6.75 -4.92
CA GLY A 6 28.69 -6.82 -6.10
C GLY A 6 28.98 -5.68 -7.05
N ALA A 7 29.86 -5.91 -8.03
CA ALA A 7 30.26 -4.97 -9.07
C ALA A 7 29.22 -4.82 -10.20
N GLY A 8 27.96 -5.20 -9.98
CA GLY A 8 26.94 -5.26 -11.04
C GLY A 8 25.86 -4.18 -11.02
N LEU A 9 25.71 -3.41 -9.93
CA LEU A 9 24.56 -2.50 -9.75
C LEU A 9 24.92 -1.01 -9.70
N GLN A 10 26.21 -0.67 -9.65
CA GLN A 10 26.68 0.72 -9.56
C GLN A 10 26.63 1.50 -10.89
N GLU A 11 26.45 0.83 -12.03
CA GLU A 11 26.31 1.45 -13.36
C GLU A 11 24.85 1.70 -13.79
N LEU A 12 23.87 1.46 -12.93
CA LEU A 12 22.48 1.76 -13.25
C LEU A 12 22.23 3.27 -13.06
N ALA A 13 22.09 3.99 -14.17
CA ALA A 13 21.59 5.37 -14.20
C ALA A 13 20.36 5.50 -13.27
N GLY A 14 20.18 6.65 -12.61
CA GLY A 14 19.16 6.82 -11.56
C GLY A 14 17.76 6.32 -11.95
N GLY A 15 17.36 6.47 -13.22
CA GLY A 15 16.10 5.95 -13.74
C GLY A 15 15.98 4.41 -13.77
N LYS A 16 17.08 3.68 -14.00
CA LYS A 16 17.07 2.20 -14.01
C LYS A 16 16.97 1.62 -12.60
N ARG A 17 17.65 2.23 -11.62
CA ARG A 17 17.52 1.86 -10.19
C ARG A 17 16.12 2.12 -9.67
N ASP A 18 15.55 3.29 -10.00
CA ASP A 18 14.18 3.62 -9.64
C ASP A 18 13.17 2.65 -10.27
N ALA A 19 13.40 2.21 -11.51
CA ALA A 19 12.53 1.25 -12.19
C ALA A 19 12.55 -0.13 -11.50
N ILE A 20 13.74 -0.66 -11.20
CA ILE A 20 13.89 -1.94 -10.48
C ILE A 20 13.28 -1.84 -9.09
N PHE A 21 13.52 -0.73 -8.38
CA PHE A 21 12.94 -0.50 -7.07
C PHE A 21 11.41 -0.46 -7.12
N ARG A 22 10.82 0.27 -8.08
CA ARG A 22 9.37 0.33 -8.28
C ARG A 22 8.77 -1.05 -8.57
N ALA A 23 9.42 -1.87 -9.38
CA ALA A 23 8.97 -3.23 -9.67
C ALA A 23 9.01 -4.11 -8.40
N GLY A 24 10.07 -4.00 -7.59
CA GLY A 24 10.16 -4.70 -6.31
C GLY A 24 9.11 -4.25 -5.31
N VAL A 25 8.86 -2.93 -5.21
CA VAL A 25 7.79 -2.37 -4.38
C VAL A 25 6.42 -2.90 -4.84
N ASP A 26 6.13 -2.90 -6.14
CA ASP A 26 4.85 -3.42 -6.66
C ASP A 26 4.64 -4.90 -6.30
N GLY A 27 5.69 -5.72 -6.41
CA GLY A 27 5.66 -7.12 -5.97
C GLY A 27 5.40 -7.26 -4.46
N ALA A 28 6.08 -6.44 -3.65
CA ALA A 28 5.89 -6.43 -2.20
C ALA A 28 4.47 -6.01 -1.79
N LEU A 29 3.90 -5.00 -2.46
CA LEU A 29 2.53 -4.55 -2.21
C LEU A 29 1.49 -5.60 -2.62
N LYS A 30 1.75 -6.42 -3.64
CA LYS A 30 0.88 -7.54 -4.02
C LYS A 30 0.89 -8.65 -2.96
N ILE A 31 2.06 -9.04 -2.48
CA ILE A 31 2.18 -10.05 -1.42
C ILE A 31 1.54 -9.55 -0.13
N ALA A 32 1.72 -8.27 0.21
CA ALA A 32 1.11 -7.66 1.39
C ALA A 32 -0.44 -7.65 1.38
N GLN A 33 -1.05 -7.89 0.22
CA GLN A 33 -2.49 -7.92 0.01
C GLN A 33 -3.10 -9.33 0.11
N GLU A 34 -2.27 -10.37 0.04
CA GLU A 34 -2.69 -11.76 0.06
C GLU A 34 -2.98 -12.24 1.49
N ASP A 35 -3.85 -13.24 1.62
CA ASP A 35 -4.22 -13.88 2.91
C ASP A 35 -3.28 -15.04 3.27
N GLU A 36 -2.35 -15.37 2.39
CA GLU A 36 -1.37 -16.38 2.69
C GLU A 36 -0.37 -15.79 3.67
N ALA A 37 -0.66 -16.02 4.96
CA ALA A 37 0.36 -15.97 5.99
C ALA A 37 1.48 -16.91 5.54
N ASP A 38 2.57 -16.33 5.01
CA ASP A 38 3.75 -17.10 4.66
C ASP A 38 4.15 -17.91 5.91
N PRO A 39 4.04 -19.26 5.87
CA PRO A 39 4.31 -20.09 7.04
C PRO A 39 5.77 -20.01 7.51
N LEU A 40 6.63 -19.27 6.79
CA LEU A 40 8.03 -19.09 7.12
C LEU A 40 8.35 -17.77 7.85
N GLU A 41 7.42 -16.81 8.01
CA GLU A 41 7.64 -15.48 8.64
C GLU A 41 8.91 -14.74 8.17
N LYS A 42 9.58 -15.20 7.11
CA LYS A 42 11.01 -14.97 6.97
C LYS A 42 11.31 -13.64 6.29
N TYR A 43 10.37 -13.11 5.52
CA TYR A 43 10.52 -11.86 4.80
C TYR A 43 9.23 -11.06 4.82
N SER A 44 9.08 -10.17 5.81
CA SER A 44 8.04 -9.15 5.72
C SER A 44 8.24 -8.33 4.43
N PRO A 45 7.18 -8.04 3.65
CA PRO A 45 7.27 -7.20 2.47
C PRO A 45 7.97 -5.86 2.71
N SER A 46 7.79 -5.28 3.90
CA SER A 46 8.51 -4.08 4.35
C SER A 46 10.04 -4.30 4.47
N ARG A 47 10.47 -5.44 5.01
CA ARG A 47 11.90 -5.80 5.13
C ARG A 47 12.51 -6.09 3.77
N PHE A 48 11.78 -6.74 2.87
CA PHE A 48 12.22 -6.94 1.49
C PHE A 48 12.51 -5.60 0.80
N VAL A 49 11.59 -4.64 0.88
CA VAL A 49 11.77 -3.31 0.26
C VAL A 49 12.97 -2.57 0.86
N CYS A 50 13.16 -2.63 2.18
CA CYS A 50 14.31 -2.04 2.86
C CYS A 50 15.64 -2.65 2.40
N SER A 51 15.73 -3.97 2.31
CA SER A 51 16.93 -4.67 1.82
C SER A 51 17.18 -4.33 0.36
N LEU A 52 16.14 -4.38 -0.49
CA LEU A 52 16.24 -4.07 -1.91
C LEU A 52 16.79 -2.66 -2.15
N ALA A 53 16.32 -1.66 -1.39
CA ALA A 53 16.83 -0.29 -1.48
C ALA A 53 18.33 -0.21 -1.18
N GLY A 54 18.80 -0.98 -0.19
CA GLY A 54 20.21 -1.09 0.16
C GLY A 54 21.05 -1.76 -0.94
N ASP A 55 20.55 -2.88 -1.47
CA ASP A 55 21.26 -3.70 -2.46
C ASP A 55 21.48 -2.99 -3.80
N ILE A 56 20.47 -2.23 -4.26
CA ILE A 56 20.55 -1.48 -5.52
C ILE A 56 21.06 -0.04 -5.32
N GLY A 57 21.30 0.38 -4.08
CA GLY A 57 21.80 1.72 -3.74
C GLY A 57 20.84 2.87 -4.04
N VAL A 58 19.54 2.71 -3.74
CA VAL A 58 18.57 3.82 -3.78
C VAL A 58 18.65 4.61 -2.45
N PRO A 59 18.77 5.94 -2.50
CA PRO A 59 18.79 6.76 -1.28
C PRO A 59 17.53 6.56 -0.43
N ARG A 60 17.67 6.48 0.90
CA ARG A 60 16.53 6.25 1.82
C ARG A 60 15.38 7.22 1.60
N ALA A 61 15.66 8.51 1.46
CA ALA A 61 14.63 9.51 1.20
C ALA A 61 13.87 9.23 -0.10
N ARG A 62 14.58 8.81 -1.16
CA ARG A 62 13.98 8.43 -2.43
C ARG A 62 13.15 7.14 -2.32
N ALA A 63 13.66 6.14 -1.59
CA ALA A 63 12.94 4.90 -1.34
C ALA A 63 11.62 5.15 -0.61
N ILE A 64 11.63 5.98 0.44
CA ILE A 64 10.42 6.38 1.18
C ILE A 64 9.40 7.03 0.24
N THR A 65 9.81 8.03 -0.56
CA THR A 65 8.89 8.68 -1.50
C THR A 65 8.29 7.69 -2.51
N LEU A 66 9.11 6.77 -3.06
CA LEU A 66 8.64 5.78 -4.02
C LEU A 66 7.66 4.78 -3.39
N VAL A 67 7.91 4.35 -2.15
CA VAL A 67 7.02 3.44 -1.42
C VAL A 67 5.71 4.16 -1.06
N THR A 68 5.76 5.35 -0.47
CA THR A 68 4.56 6.12 -0.10
C THR A 68 3.68 6.40 -1.32
N ALA A 69 4.28 6.82 -2.43
CA ALA A 69 3.55 7.05 -3.67
C ALA A 69 2.90 5.76 -4.21
N ALA A 70 3.60 4.62 -4.12
CA ALA A 70 3.08 3.33 -4.56
C ALA A 70 1.92 2.84 -3.67
N VAL A 71 2.05 2.96 -2.35
CA VAL A 71 1.00 2.62 -1.37
C VAL A 71 -0.24 3.48 -1.61
N ALA A 72 -0.08 4.79 -1.80
CA ALA A 72 -1.18 5.71 -2.07
C ALA A 72 -1.88 5.38 -3.42
N ALA A 73 -1.11 5.17 -4.49
CA ALA A 73 -1.66 4.79 -5.79
C ALA A 73 -2.42 3.45 -5.74
N ARG A 74 -1.87 2.47 -5.03
CA ARG A 74 -2.50 1.15 -4.84
C ARG A 74 -3.77 1.26 -4.01
N GLY A 75 -3.74 2.03 -2.93
CA GLY A 75 -4.89 2.28 -2.07
C GLY A 75 -6.03 2.93 -2.83
N ARG A 76 -5.74 3.95 -3.64
CA ARG A 76 -6.73 4.57 -4.53
C ARG A 76 -7.37 3.56 -5.48
N SER A 77 -6.57 2.77 -6.20
CA SER A 77 -7.08 1.80 -7.17
C SER A 77 -8.01 0.79 -6.51
N LYS A 78 -7.65 0.29 -5.33
CA LYS A 78 -8.43 -0.67 -4.56
C LYS A 78 -9.74 -0.08 -4.04
N LEU A 79 -9.71 1.15 -3.54
CA LEU A 79 -10.92 1.86 -3.09
C LEU A 79 -11.92 2.09 -4.23
N LEU A 80 -11.44 2.47 -5.41
CA LEU A 80 -12.29 2.62 -6.59
C LEU A 80 -12.90 1.28 -7.03
N GLN A 81 -12.12 0.19 -7.01
CA GLN A 81 -12.61 -1.16 -7.32
C GLN A 81 -13.65 -1.64 -6.31
N ALA A 82 -13.41 -1.45 -5.01
CA ALA A 82 -14.37 -1.79 -3.96
C ALA A 82 -15.69 -1.02 -4.11
N LEU A 83 -15.62 0.25 -4.52
CA LEU A 83 -16.79 1.08 -4.80
C LEU A 83 -17.57 0.61 -6.03
N GLU A 84 -16.89 0.27 -7.12
CA GLU A 84 -17.55 -0.30 -8.30
C GLU A 84 -18.31 -1.59 -7.94
N MET A 85 -17.66 -2.47 -7.17
CA MET A 85 -18.30 -3.69 -6.65
C MET A 85 -19.48 -3.38 -5.73
N LEU A 86 -19.40 -2.33 -4.90
CA LEU A 86 -20.51 -1.91 -4.04
C LEU A 86 -21.70 -1.40 -4.86
N ARG A 87 -21.45 -0.61 -5.91
CA ARG A 87 -22.49 -0.11 -6.84
C ARG A 87 -23.15 -1.24 -7.63
N GLU A 88 -22.39 -2.28 -7.96
CA GLU A 88 -22.90 -3.50 -8.58
C GLU A 88 -23.62 -4.45 -7.61
N GLY A 89 -23.71 -4.10 -6.31
CA GLY A 89 -24.34 -4.94 -5.28
C GLY A 89 -23.49 -6.15 -4.85
N LYS A 90 -22.23 -6.25 -5.28
CA LYS A 90 -21.29 -7.32 -4.95
C LYS A 90 -20.60 -7.08 -3.61
N VAL A 91 -21.39 -6.92 -2.54
CA VAL A 91 -20.90 -6.54 -1.19
C VAL A 91 -19.80 -7.48 -0.70
N LYS A 92 -19.92 -8.80 -0.90
CA LYS A 92 -18.90 -9.77 -0.46
C LYS A 92 -17.53 -9.56 -1.12
N LEU A 93 -17.50 -9.13 -2.39
CA LEU A 93 -16.25 -8.86 -3.10
C LEU A 93 -15.66 -7.52 -2.67
N ALA A 94 -16.52 -6.51 -2.47
CA ALA A 94 -16.10 -5.23 -1.90
C ALA A 94 -15.46 -5.42 -0.51
N THR A 95 -16.04 -6.26 0.37
CA THR A 95 -15.46 -6.59 1.67
C THR A 95 -14.08 -7.22 1.54
N LYS A 96 -13.90 -8.23 0.67
CA LYS A 96 -12.59 -8.85 0.44
C LYS A 96 -11.56 -7.83 -0.04
N GLU A 97 -11.96 -6.91 -0.91
CA GLU A 97 -11.09 -5.88 -1.43
C GLU A 97 -10.66 -4.87 -0.37
N MET A 98 -11.59 -4.49 0.51
CA MET A 98 -11.31 -3.63 1.67
C MET A 98 -10.40 -4.32 2.70
N GLN A 99 -10.62 -5.61 2.96
CA GLN A 99 -9.74 -6.41 3.83
C GLN A 99 -8.32 -6.51 3.25
N SER A 100 -8.20 -6.75 1.95
CA SER A 100 -6.91 -6.75 1.25
C SER A 100 -6.18 -5.41 1.39
N LEU A 101 -6.92 -4.30 1.32
CA LEU A 101 -6.36 -2.97 1.52
C LEU A 101 -5.94 -2.71 2.99
N LEU A 102 -6.68 -3.23 3.98
CA LEU A 102 -6.28 -3.13 5.38
C LEU A 102 -5.00 -3.92 5.68
N ARG A 103 -4.82 -5.10 5.07
CA ARG A 103 -3.55 -5.87 5.15
C ARG A 103 -2.39 -5.08 4.59
N LEU A 104 -2.60 -4.42 3.44
CA LEU A 104 -1.60 -3.54 2.85
C LEU A 104 -1.18 -2.44 3.85
N PHE A 105 -2.14 -1.76 4.46
CA PHE A 105 -1.85 -0.69 5.43
C PHE A 105 -1.28 -1.20 6.75
N ALA A 106 -1.58 -2.43 7.16
CA ALA A 106 -0.93 -3.03 8.32
C ALA A 106 0.57 -3.26 8.08
N GLN A 107 0.97 -3.65 6.87
CA GLN A 107 2.37 -3.90 6.53
C GLN A 107 3.13 -2.65 6.05
N PHE A 108 2.42 -1.74 5.38
CA PHE A 108 2.89 -0.46 4.91
C PHE A 108 1.97 0.64 5.43
N PRO A 109 2.13 1.05 6.71
CA PRO A 109 1.30 2.09 7.28
C PRO A 109 1.44 3.36 6.44
N PRO A 110 0.32 3.89 5.90
CA PRO A 110 0.37 5.13 5.16
C PRO A 110 0.83 6.24 6.11
N ILE A 111 1.70 7.12 5.59
CA ILE A 111 2.14 8.28 6.36
C ILE A 111 0.94 9.23 6.47
N THR A 112 0.43 9.38 7.69
CA THR A 112 -0.66 10.29 8.03
C THR A 112 -0.27 11.71 7.60
N ASP A 113 -1.18 12.41 6.91
CA ASP A 113 -0.99 13.76 6.37
C ASP A 113 0.12 13.90 5.31
N SER A 114 0.45 12.81 4.63
CA SER A 114 1.27 12.88 3.43
C SER A 114 0.50 13.51 2.26
N PRO A 115 1.16 14.33 1.40
CA PRO A 115 0.52 14.94 0.24
C PRO A 115 -0.06 13.88 -0.71
N GLU A 116 0.57 12.69 -0.79
CA GLU A 116 0.07 11.57 -1.56
C GLU A 116 -1.27 11.06 -1.03
N MET A 117 -1.42 10.92 0.29
CA MET A 117 -2.66 10.44 0.92
C MET A 117 -3.76 11.50 0.86
N GLU A 118 -3.41 12.78 0.98
CA GLU A 118 -4.34 13.89 0.82
C GLU A 118 -4.86 14.01 -0.62
N MET A 119 -4.00 13.77 -1.62
CA MET A 119 -4.43 13.67 -3.02
C MET A 119 -5.39 12.51 -3.24
N VAL A 120 -5.12 11.34 -2.64
CA VAL A 120 -6.03 10.18 -2.69
C VAL A 120 -7.38 10.53 -2.06
N ALA A 121 -7.38 11.17 -0.89
CA ALA A 121 -8.60 11.61 -0.22
C ALA A 121 -9.39 12.66 -1.01
N CYS A 122 -8.71 13.66 -1.57
CA CYS A 122 -9.32 14.69 -2.40
C CYS A 122 -9.95 14.10 -3.66
N ASP A 123 -9.25 13.21 -4.36
CA ASP A 123 -9.79 12.58 -5.55
C ASP A 123 -10.94 11.63 -5.22
N LEU A 124 -10.84 10.87 -4.14
CA LEU A 124 -11.92 10.00 -3.68
C LEU A 124 -13.16 10.81 -3.26
N LYS A 125 -13.01 11.98 -2.65
CA LYS A 125 -14.14 12.90 -2.38
C LYS A 125 -14.89 13.31 -3.64
N ARG A 126 -14.25 13.31 -4.82
CA ARG A 126 -14.88 13.63 -6.11
C ARG A 126 -15.68 12.44 -6.68
N PHE A 127 -15.31 11.22 -6.33
CA PHE A 127 -15.97 9.99 -6.82
C PHE A 127 -16.97 9.38 -5.83
N LEU A 128 -16.81 9.67 -4.53
CA LEU A 128 -17.60 9.11 -3.45
C LEU A 128 -18.58 10.12 -2.87
N THR A 129 -19.85 9.74 -2.80
CA THR A 129 -20.85 10.39 -1.95
C THR A 129 -20.56 10.11 -0.46
N SER A 130 -21.05 10.95 0.44
CA SER A 130 -20.91 10.76 1.89
C SER A 130 -21.52 9.44 2.38
N SER A 131 -22.59 8.97 1.72
CA SER A 131 -23.25 7.69 2.00
C SER A 131 -22.34 6.50 1.67
N GLU A 132 -21.75 6.47 0.47
CA GLU A 132 -20.86 5.37 0.04
C GLU A 132 -19.62 5.25 0.94
N ARG A 133 -19.06 6.37 1.42
CA ARG A 133 -17.92 6.35 2.36
C ARG A 133 -18.31 5.73 3.70
N SER A 134 -19.51 6.04 4.17
CA SER A 134 -20.03 5.50 5.43
C SER A 134 -20.30 4.00 5.31
N GLN A 135 -20.80 3.54 4.16
CA GLN A 135 -20.98 2.11 3.88
C GLN A 135 -19.64 1.36 3.85
N LEU A 136 -18.62 1.91 3.19
CA LEU A 136 -17.28 1.32 3.18
C LEU A 136 -16.68 1.25 4.59
N ILE A 137 -16.88 2.27 5.43
CA ILE A 137 -16.45 2.22 6.85
C ILE A 137 -17.23 1.17 7.63
N SER A 138 -18.55 1.06 7.44
CA SER A 138 -19.33 0.05 8.17
C SER A 138 -18.85 -1.37 7.88
N ILE A 139 -18.41 -1.65 6.65
CA ILE A 139 -17.85 -2.96 6.27
C ILE A 139 -16.56 -3.26 7.03
N ILE A 140 -15.77 -2.23 7.38
CA ILE A 140 -14.51 -2.37 8.11
C ILE A 140 -14.75 -2.46 9.61
N SER A 141 -15.62 -1.60 10.15
CA SER A 141 -15.94 -1.56 11.58
C SER A 141 -16.60 -2.84 12.07
N ASP A 142 -17.29 -3.57 11.18
CA ASP A 142 -17.85 -4.89 11.48
C ASP A 142 -16.76 -5.99 11.54
N SER A 143 -15.55 -5.71 11.05
CA SER A 143 -14.39 -6.61 11.14
C SER A 143 -13.47 -6.20 12.28
N GLU A 144 -13.68 -6.82 13.45
CA GLU A 144 -13.04 -6.55 14.75
C GLU A 144 -11.53 -6.96 14.84
N GLN A 145 -10.83 -7.00 13.70
CA GLN A 145 -9.52 -7.69 13.56
C GLN A 145 -8.36 -6.81 13.09
N TRP A 146 -8.55 -5.51 12.87
CA TRP A 146 -7.53 -4.65 12.25
C TRP A 146 -6.87 -3.68 13.23
N SER A 147 -5.58 -3.38 13.01
CA SER A 147 -4.84 -2.43 13.84
C SER A 147 -5.35 -0.99 13.67
N ASP A 148 -5.31 -0.22 14.75
CA ASP A 148 -5.74 1.20 14.77
C ASP A 148 -5.05 2.05 13.69
N SER A 149 -3.78 1.75 13.39
CA SER A 149 -3.02 2.41 12.33
C SER A 149 -3.58 2.18 10.91
N ALA A 150 -4.05 0.96 10.62
CA ALA A 150 -4.60 0.61 9.32
C ALA A 150 -5.99 1.23 9.14
N VAL A 151 -6.80 1.24 10.21
CA VAL A 151 -8.12 1.88 10.24
C VAL A 151 -7.98 3.39 10.06
N SER A 152 -7.07 4.03 10.79
CA SER A 152 -6.79 5.46 10.66
C SER A 152 -6.32 5.84 9.25
N GLY A 153 -5.41 5.04 8.66
CA GLY A 153 -5.01 5.20 7.27
C GLY A 153 -6.18 5.11 6.29
N MET A 154 -7.10 4.19 6.51
CA MET A 154 -8.28 4.04 5.66
C MET A 154 -9.29 5.17 5.80
N GLN A 155 -9.54 5.65 7.03
CA GLN A 155 -10.38 6.83 7.28
C GLN A 155 -9.82 8.06 6.59
N GLN A 156 -8.49 8.27 6.66
CA GLN A 156 -7.83 9.35 5.95
C GLN A 156 -7.95 9.20 4.42
N ALA A 157 -7.77 7.99 3.87
CA ALA A 157 -7.97 7.74 2.44
C ALA A 157 -9.41 8.08 2.00
N LEU A 158 -10.39 7.77 2.83
CA LEU A 158 -11.80 8.09 2.59
C LEU A 158 -12.13 9.57 2.88
N GLY A 159 -11.17 10.35 3.40
CA GLY A 159 -11.33 11.76 3.69
C GLY A 159 -12.30 12.04 4.84
N ILE A 160 -12.43 11.10 5.76
CA ILE A 160 -13.19 11.20 7.00
C ILE A 160 -12.16 11.52 8.09
N LYS A 161 -12.17 12.77 8.56
CA LYS A 161 -11.35 13.25 9.68
C LYS A 161 -12.16 13.18 10.96
#